data_AF-A0A496QDV4-F1
#
_entry.id   AF-A0A496QDV4-F1
#
_cell.length_a   1.000
_cell.length_b   1.000
_cell.length_c   1.000
_cell.angle_alpha   90.00
_cell.angle_beta   90.00
_cell.angle_gamma   90.00
#
_symmetry.space_group_name_H-M   'P 1'
#
loop_
_entity.id
_entity.type
_entity.pdbx_description
1 polymer ?
#
loop_
_entity_poly.entity_id
_entity_poly.type
_entity_poly.pdbx_seq_one_letter_code
_entity_poly.pdbx_strand_id
1 'polypeptide(L)'
;MKKKYFGRIILLFFIGFFLQSCVPSIPDRIQTGFEHLRSGEVSLAIEDFSLVTDSSNNPTKIALASEGLGWCYYLKHNFELANSYFLQAKESYPTKKEILSGLALTKTQLGEFNSAIDSG
;
A
#
# COMPACT_ATOMS: atom_id res chain seq x y z
N MET A 1 1.07 55.99 -17.30
CA MET A 1 -0.25 55.51 -16.78
C MET A 1 -0.27 53.97 -16.62
N LYS A 2 0.63 53.36 -15.83
CA LYS A 2 0.79 51.88 -15.72
C LYS A 2 0.70 51.28 -14.30
N LYS A 3 0.58 52.11 -13.25
CA LYS A 3 0.60 51.65 -11.84
C LYS A 3 -0.71 50.99 -11.36
N LYS A 4 -1.86 51.28 -11.98
CA LYS A 4 -3.18 50.74 -11.55
C LYS A 4 -3.39 49.25 -11.86
N TYR A 5 -2.66 48.68 -12.81
CA TYR A 5 -2.82 47.27 -13.21
C TYR A 5 -1.97 46.31 -12.36
N PHE A 6 -0.83 46.77 -11.85
CA PHE A 6 0.09 45.95 -11.07
C PHE A 6 -0.51 45.48 -9.72
N GLY A 7 -1.25 46.36 -9.04
CA GLY A 7 -1.94 46.02 -7.79
C GLY A 7 -3.08 45.01 -7.98
N ARG A 8 -3.77 45.04 -9.13
CA ARG A 8 -4.83 44.08 -9.47
C ARG A 8 -4.27 42.69 -9.78
N ILE A 9 -3.10 42.61 -10.39
CA ILE A 9 -2.42 41.33 -10.68
C ILE A 9 -1.94 40.67 -9.38
N ILE A 10 -1.40 41.45 -8.43
CA ILE A 10 -1.01 40.95 -7.10
C ILE A 10 -2.23 40.46 -6.32
N LEU A 11 -3.36 41.19 -6.38
CA LEU A 11 -4.61 40.78 -5.71
C LEU A 11 -5.16 39.46 -6.28
N LEU A 12 -5.10 39.27 -7.61
CA LEU A 12 -5.55 38.03 -8.26
C LEU A 12 -4.63 36.83 -7.93
N PHE A 13 -3.31 37.05 -7.79
CA PHE A 13 -2.38 36.03 -7.30
C PHE A 13 -2.65 35.63 -5.85
N PHE A 14 -2.99 36.59 -4.99
CA PHE A 14 -3.39 36.32 -3.61
C PHE A 14 -4.70 35.52 -3.52
N ILE A 15 -5.69 35.82 -4.35
CA ILE A 15 -6.98 35.10 -4.38
C ILE A 15 -6.81 33.65 -4.91
N GLY A 16 -5.91 33.42 -5.87
CA GLY A 16 -5.60 32.09 -6.38
C GLY A 16 -4.82 31.19 -5.39
N PHE A 17 -4.00 31.79 -4.53
CA PHE A 17 -3.20 31.07 -3.54
C PHE A 17 -4.05 30.52 -2.37
N PHE A 18 -5.12 31.22 -1.98
CA PHE A 18 -6.01 30.79 -0.89
C PHE A 18 -7.01 29.67 -1.28
N LEU A 19 -7.17 29.37 -2.57
CA LEU A 19 -8.01 28.26 -3.03
C LEU A 19 -7.31 26.88 -2.95
N GLN A 20 -6.01 26.84 -2.66
CA GLN A 20 -5.27 25.58 -2.51
C GLN A 20 -5.36 24.97 -1.10
N SER A 21 -5.87 25.70 -0.10
CA SER A 21 -5.79 25.30 1.30
C SER A 21 -6.81 24.23 1.73
N CYS A 22 -7.66 23.74 0.82
CA CYS A 22 -8.67 22.74 1.16
C CYS A 22 -8.86 21.71 0.02
N VAL A 23 -7.76 21.15 -0.49
CA VAL A 23 -7.84 19.86 -1.17
C VAL A 23 -7.59 18.81 -0.09
N PRO A 24 -8.60 18.06 0.38
CA PRO A 24 -8.33 16.90 1.23
C PRO A 24 -7.38 16.01 0.43
N SER A 25 -6.22 15.71 1.00
CA SER A 25 -5.29 14.76 0.37
C SER A 25 -6.06 13.46 0.17
N ILE A 26 -6.22 13.04 -1.09
CA ILE A 26 -6.78 11.72 -1.39
C ILE A 26 -5.98 10.73 -0.54
N PRO A 27 -6.63 9.93 0.35
CA PRO A 27 -5.90 9.06 1.25
C PRO A 27 -5.00 8.14 0.42
N ASP A 28 -3.75 8.02 0.86
CA ASP A 28 -2.78 7.18 0.17
C ASP A 28 -3.33 5.75 0.18
N ARG A 29 -3.50 5.13 -0.99
CA ARG A 29 -4.14 3.81 -1.10
C ARG A 29 -3.49 2.75 -0.23
N ILE A 30 -2.19 2.89 0.05
CA ILE A 30 -1.47 2.04 1.01
C ILE A 30 -2.10 2.16 2.40
N GLN A 31 -2.32 3.40 2.86
CA GLN A 31 -2.96 3.65 4.15
C GLN A 31 -4.39 3.10 4.17
N THR A 32 -5.19 3.39 3.14
CA THR A 32 -6.56 2.87 3.02
C THR A 32 -6.58 1.34 3.05
N GLY A 33 -5.67 0.69 2.32
CA GLY A 33 -5.56 -0.76 2.30
C GLY A 33 -5.26 -1.35 3.68
N PHE A 34 -4.38 -0.72 4.47
CA PHE A 34 -4.13 -1.15 5.85
C PHE A 34 -5.30 -0.88 6.79
N GLU A 35 -6.09 0.18 6.55
CA GLU A 35 -7.33 0.44 7.29
C GLU A 35 -8.40 -0.61 7.00
N HIS A 36 -8.59 -0.99 5.74
CA HIS A 36 -9.46 -2.10 5.34
C HIS A 36 -9.00 -3.42 5.95
N LEU A 37 -7.68 -3.70 5.91
CA LEU A 37 -7.11 -4.91 6.52
C LEU A 37 -7.39 -4.96 8.03
N ARG A 38 -7.20 -3.85 8.76
CA ARG A 38 -7.50 -3.74 10.19
C ARG A 38 -8.98 -3.91 10.50
N SER A 39 -9.85 -3.55 9.56
CA SER A 39 -11.30 -3.69 9.68
C SER A 39 -11.80 -5.07 9.26
N GLY A 40 -10.91 -5.95 8.79
CA GLY A 40 -11.25 -7.30 8.30
C GLY A 40 -11.78 -7.32 6.87
N GLU A 41 -11.81 -6.18 6.18
CA GLU A 41 -12.30 -6.02 4.81
C GLU A 41 -11.22 -6.43 3.79
N VAL A 42 -10.79 -7.69 3.87
CA VAL A 42 -9.62 -8.20 3.12
C VAL A 42 -9.76 -8.01 1.61
N SER A 43 -10.96 -8.14 1.04
CA SER A 43 -11.17 -7.93 -0.40
C SER A 43 -10.91 -6.49 -0.84
N LEU A 44 -11.34 -5.50 -0.04
CA LEU A 44 -11.11 -4.08 -0.33
C LEU A 44 -9.63 -3.72 -0.13
N ALA A 45 -8.99 -4.30 0.89
CA ALA A 45 -7.56 -4.14 1.10
C ALA A 45 -6.75 -4.65 -0.11
N ILE A 46 -7.11 -5.80 -0.68
CA ILE A 46 -6.48 -6.32 -1.89
C ILE A 46 -6.63 -5.34 -3.05
N GLU A 47 -7.83 -4.82 -3.29
CA GLU A 47 -8.08 -3.86 -4.36
C GLU A 47 -7.18 -2.62 -4.22
N ASP A 48 -7.13 -2.02 -3.02
CA ASP A 48 -6.32 -0.84 -2.77
C ASP A 48 -4.82 -1.09 -2.99
N PHE A 49 -4.30 -2.21 -2.50
CA PHE A 49 -2.89 -2.54 -2.67
C PHE A 49 -2.55 -2.93 -4.11
N SER A 50 -3.40 -3.69 -4.80
CA SER A 50 -3.20 -4.06 -6.21
C SER A 50 -3.15 -2.83 -7.11
N LEU A 51 -4.01 -1.84 -6.89
CA LEU A 51 -3.94 -0.58 -7.63
C LEU A 51 -2.60 0.15 -7.45
N VAL A 52 -1.99 0.06 -6.27
CA VAL A 52 -0.65 0.62 -6.03
C VAL A 52 0.41 -0.16 -6.79
N THR A 53 0.39 -1.50 -6.74
CA THR A 53 1.38 -2.31 -7.46
C THR A 53 1.29 -2.17 -8.97
N ASP A 54 0.09 -1.94 -9.50
CA ASP A 54 -0.16 -1.86 -10.95
C ASP A 54 0.15 -0.47 -11.52
N SER A 55 -0.02 0.60 -10.73
CA SER A 55 0.04 1.98 -11.21
C SER A 55 1.26 2.77 -10.73
N SER A 56 1.94 2.32 -9.66
CA SER A 56 3.06 3.04 -9.06
C SER A 56 4.38 2.68 -9.75
N ASN A 57 5.21 3.68 -10.04
CA ASN A 57 6.61 3.48 -10.41
C ASN A 57 7.57 3.64 -9.22
N ASN A 58 7.04 3.86 -8.02
CA ASN A 58 7.83 4.05 -6.81
C ASN A 58 8.06 2.68 -6.12
N PRO A 59 9.30 2.16 -6.07
CA PRO A 59 9.61 0.85 -5.50
C PRO A 59 9.23 0.73 -4.02
N THR A 60 9.37 1.82 -3.26
CA THR A 60 9.00 1.91 -1.85
C THR A 60 7.49 1.72 -1.67
N LYS A 61 6.68 2.38 -2.49
CA LYS A 61 5.21 2.23 -2.48
C LYS A 61 4.79 0.83 -2.90
N ILE A 62 5.41 0.29 -3.95
CA ILE A 62 5.17 -1.07 -4.40
C ILE A 62 5.47 -2.06 -3.27
N ALA A 63 6.63 -1.94 -2.61
CA ALA A 63 7.01 -2.86 -1.54
C ALA A 63 6.07 -2.81 -0.32
N LEU A 64 5.58 -1.63 0.07
CA LEU A 64 4.58 -1.50 1.13
C LEU A 64 3.23 -2.11 0.73
N ALA A 65 2.81 -1.93 -0.53
CA ALA A 65 1.60 -2.56 -1.04
C ALA A 65 1.75 -4.08 -1.15
N SER A 66 2.90 -4.58 -1.57
CA SER A 66 3.23 -6.02 -1.60
C SER A 66 3.22 -6.61 -0.19
N GLU A 67 3.71 -5.91 0.83
CA GLU A 67 3.56 -6.35 2.23
C GLU A 67 2.08 -6.48 2.62
N GLY A 68 1.26 -5.47 2.27
CA GLY A 68 -0.18 -5.49 2.48
C GLY A 68 -0.86 -6.68 1.79
N LEU A 69 -0.54 -6.94 0.52
CA LEU A 69 -1.03 -8.10 -0.23
C LEU A 69 -0.58 -9.43 0.40
N GLY A 70 0.66 -9.50 0.90
CA GLY A 70 1.16 -10.66 1.64
C GLY A 70 0.25 -11.01 2.82
N TRP A 71 -0.11 -10.02 3.64
CA TRP A 71 -1.04 -10.21 4.75
C TRP A 71 -2.46 -10.57 4.29
N CYS A 72 -2.96 -9.94 3.23
CA CYS A 72 -4.28 -10.25 2.69
C CYS A 72 -4.37 -11.71 2.25
N TYR A 73 -3.37 -12.20 1.51
CA TYR A 73 -3.37 -13.59 1.03
C TYR A 73 -3.08 -14.59 2.15
N TYR A 74 -2.31 -14.21 3.17
CA TYR A 74 -2.15 -15.01 4.38
C TYR A 74 -3.50 -15.23 5.08
N LEU A 75 -4.31 -14.17 5.25
CA LEU A 75 -5.65 -14.27 5.85
C LEU A 75 -6.63 -15.07 4.99
N LYS A 76 -6.41 -15.13 3.67
CA LYS A 76 -7.18 -15.99 2.77
C LYS A 76 -6.68 -17.44 2.71
N HIS A 77 -5.72 -17.81 3.55
CA HIS A 77 -5.05 -19.12 3.55
C HIS A 77 -4.37 -19.48 2.22
N ASN A 78 -4.04 -18.49 1.38
CA ASN A 78 -3.25 -18.68 0.17
C ASN A 78 -1.78 -18.37 0.48
N PHE A 79 -1.11 -19.34 1.08
CA PHE A 79 0.23 -19.16 1.64
C PHE A 79 1.31 -19.05 0.57
N GLU A 80 1.13 -19.69 -0.59
CA GLU A 80 2.05 -19.58 -1.73
C GLU A 80 2.10 -18.15 -2.26
N LEU A 81 0.93 -17.53 -2.42
CA LEU A 81 0.82 -16.17 -2.91
C LEU A 81 1.25 -15.16 -1.84
N ALA A 82 0.89 -15.39 -0.58
CA ALA A 82 1.38 -14.60 0.54
C ALA A 82 2.92 -14.57 0.59
N ASN A 83 3.56 -15.75 0.46
CA ASN A 83 5.02 -15.86 0.47
C ASN A 83 5.65 -15.07 -0.69
N SER A 84 5.07 -15.18 -1.89
CA SER A 84 5.53 -14.45 -3.08
C SER A 84 5.51 -12.93 -2.86
N TYR A 85 4.41 -12.40 -2.33
CA TYR A 85 4.28 -10.96 -2.06
C TYR A 85 5.19 -10.47 -0.94
N PHE A 86 5.37 -11.23 0.14
CA PHE A 86 6.33 -10.87 1.17
C PHE A 86 7.78 -10.90 0.67
N LEU A 87 8.14 -11.85 -0.19
CA LEU A 87 9.46 -11.88 -0.83
C LEU A 87 9.68 -10.64 -1.70
N GLN A 88 8.67 -10.25 -2.49
CA GLN A 88 8.74 -9.01 -3.26
C GLN A 88 8.93 -7.77 -2.37
N ALA A 89 8.21 -7.68 -1.24
CA ALA A 89 8.36 -6.58 -0.30
C ALA A 89 9.77 -6.54 0.34
N LYS A 90 10.34 -7.72 0.63
CA LYS A 90 11.67 -7.88 1.23
C LYS A 90 12.79 -7.31 0.36
N GLU A 91 12.64 -7.30 -0.97
CA GLU A 91 13.65 -6.73 -1.88
C GLU A 91 13.95 -5.25 -1.58
N SER A 92 12.92 -4.47 -1.20
CA SER A 92 13.10 -3.07 -0.79
C SER A 92 13.34 -2.90 0.71
N TYR A 93 12.82 -3.84 1.51
CA TYR A 93 12.85 -3.76 2.97
C TYR A 93 13.37 -5.07 3.61
N PRO A 94 14.66 -5.37 3.47
CA PRO A 94 15.21 -6.68 3.81
C PRO A 94 15.14 -7.02 5.31
N THR A 95 15.06 -5.99 6.17
CA THR A 95 15.12 -6.09 7.64
C THR A 95 13.83 -5.62 8.33
N LYS A 96 12.79 -5.26 7.58
CA LYS A 96 11.52 -4.81 8.16
C LYS A 96 10.83 -5.99 8.86
N LYS A 97 10.49 -5.78 10.13
CA LYS A 97 10.04 -6.86 11.02
C LYS A 97 8.74 -7.49 10.53
N GLU A 98 7.79 -6.67 10.09
CA GLU A 98 6.48 -7.10 9.62
C GLU A 98 6.61 -8.07 8.44
N ILE A 99 7.47 -7.76 7.47
CA ILE A 99 7.74 -8.62 6.30
C ILE A 99 8.41 -9.94 6.74
N LEU A 100 9.41 -9.86 7.63
CA LEU A 100 10.09 -11.05 8.14
C LEU A 100 9.14 -11.96 8.93
N SER A 101 8.26 -11.38 9.75
CA SER A 101 7.21 -12.10 10.47
C SER A 101 6.22 -12.75 9.51
N GLY A 102 5.76 -12.03 8.47
CA GLY A 102 4.90 -12.56 7.42
C GLY A 102 5.52 -13.78 6.72
N LEU A 103 6.79 -13.67 6.31
CA LEU A 103 7.54 -14.80 5.73
C LEU A 103 7.66 -15.99 6.68
N ALA A 104 7.99 -15.75 7.96
CA ALA A 104 8.13 -16.81 8.94
C ALA A 104 6.81 -17.57 9.15
N LEU A 105 5.72 -16.83 9.38
CA LEU A 105 4.37 -17.40 9.57
C LEU A 105 3.94 -18.19 8.33
N THR A 106 4.17 -17.64 7.14
CA THR A 106 3.77 -18.26 5.88
C THR A 106 4.54 -19.56 5.62
N LYS A 107 5.84 -19.59 5.92
CA LYS A 107 6.67 -20.80 5.78
C LYS A 107 6.26 -21.91 6.75
N THR A 108 5.89 -21.55 7.98
CA THR A 108 5.35 -22.53 8.94
C THR A 108 4.08 -23.16 8.40
N GLN A 109 3.15 -22.35 7.90
CA GLN A 109 1.91 -22.86 7.32
C GLN A 109 2.18 -23.77 6.12
N LEU A 110 2.99 -23.35 5.14
CA LEU A 110 3.34 -24.18 3.98
C LEU A 110 3.95 -25.54 4.38
N GLY A 111 4.78 -25.58 5.42
CA GLY A 111 5.33 -26.84 5.94
C GLY A 111 4.25 -27.80 6.44
N GLU A 112 3.28 -27.28 7.20
CA GLU A 112 2.13 -28.05 7.69
C GLU A 112 1.26 -28.55 6.53
N PHE A 113 0.96 -27.70 5.53
CA PHE A 113 0.18 -28.09 4.35
C PHE A 113 0.85 -29.19 3.53
N ASN A 114 2.16 -29.07 3.26
CA ASN A 114 2.88 -30.09 2.51
C ASN A 114 2.86 -31.44 3.27
N SER A 115 3.06 -31.43 4.59
CA SER A 115 2.99 -32.65 5.39
C SER A 115 1.61 -33.32 5.39
N ALA A 116 0.54 -32.52 5.31
CA ALA A 116 -0.83 -33.01 5.21
C ALA A 116 -1.13 -33.65 3.85
N ILE A 117 -0.62 -33.08 2.76
CA ILE A 117 -0.77 -33.62 1.41
C ILE A 117 0.01 -34.93 1.25
N ASP A 118 1.23 -35.02 1.81
CA ASP A 118 2.08 -36.21 1.70
C ASP A 118 1.54 -37.43 2.48
N SER A 119 0.59 -37.23 3.39
CA SER A 119 0.03 -38.26 4.28
C SER A 119 -1.33 -38.83 3.84
N GLY A 120 -1.86 -38.43 2.67
CA GLY A 120 -3.16 -38.86 2.12
C GLY A 120 -3.04 -39.74 0.88
#